data_AF-A0A520ITS6-F1
#
_entry.id   AF-A0A520ITS6-F1
#
_cell.length_a   1.000
_cell.length_b   1.000
_cell.length_c   1.000
_cell.angle_alpha   90.00
_cell.angle_beta   90.00
_cell.angle_gamma   90.00
#
_symmetry.space_group_name_H-M   'P 1'
#
loop_
_entity.id
_entity.type
_entity.pdbx_description
1 polymer ?
#
loop_
_entity_poly.entity_id
_entity_poly.type
_entity_poly.pdbx_seq_one_letter_code
_entity_poly.pdbx_strand_id
1 'polypeptide(L)'
;MLPTLRRFLPYLWPADAPALRLRIVGAMLLVVASKLVQVYGAPFALQGAIDGMAGGPTTPSVVSLIFLLVIGYAAARFGSVVFDNLRNAVFERVGQDATRRLAAGVFRHLHQLSLRFHLERRTGAVTKVVERGTKSIDTMLY
;
A
#
# COMPACT_ATOMS: atom_id res chain seq x y z
N MET A 1 16.55 -3.17 11.26
CA MET A 1 15.39 -3.19 10.34
C MET A 1 15.76 -2.93 8.88
N LEU A 2 16.57 -1.91 8.55
CA LEU A 2 17.03 -1.65 7.17
C LEU A 2 17.67 -2.86 6.45
N PRO A 3 18.54 -3.69 7.09
CA PRO A 3 19.15 -4.84 6.42
C PRO A 3 18.11 -5.90 6.01
N THR A 4 17.06 -6.07 6.81
CA THR A 4 15.97 -7.02 6.57
C THR A 4 15.09 -6.55 5.40
N LEU A 5 14.77 -5.26 5.34
CA LEU A 5 14.03 -4.65 4.22
C LEU A 5 14.79 -4.77 2.90
N ARG A 6 16.12 -4.56 2.91
CA ARG A 6 16.97 -4.72 1.71
C ARG A 6 16.97 -6.14 1.17
N ARG A 7 16.95 -7.16 2.02
CA ARG A 7 16.87 -8.57 1.59
C ARG A 7 15.51 -8.94 0.98
N PHE A 8 14.45 -8.19 1.30
CA PHE A 8 13.11 -8.45 0.80
C PHE A 8 12.80 -7.73 -0.52
N LEU A 9 13.49 -6.61 -0.78
CA LEU A 9 13.34 -5.82 -2.00
C LEU A 9 13.39 -6.63 -3.32
N PRO A 10 14.26 -7.65 -3.48
CA PRO A 10 14.27 -8.49 -4.68
C PRO A 10 12.99 -9.32 -4.90
N TYR A 11 12.26 -9.65 -3.82
CA TYR A 11 10.99 -10.40 -3.91
C TYR A 11 9.82 -9.49 -4.29
N LEU A 12 9.87 -8.21 -3.92
CA LEU A 12 8.93 -7.19 -4.36
C LEU A 12 9.23 -6.71 -5.78
N TRP A 13 10.51 -6.55 -6.13
CA TRP A 13 10.95 -6.05 -7.44
C TRP A 13 11.72 -7.12 -8.25
N PRO A 14 11.10 -8.26 -8.58
CA PRO A 14 11.73 -9.32 -9.36
C PRO A 14 12.07 -8.83 -10.78
N ALA A 15 13.22 -9.26 -11.30
CA ALA A 15 13.65 -8.99 -12.68
C ALA A 15 12.82 -9.73 -13.74
N ASP A 16 12.27 -10.87 -13.35
CA ASP A 16 11.53 -11.79 -14.20
C ASP A 16 10.02 -11.47 -14.33
N ALA A 17 9.49 -10.48 -13.60
CA ALA A 17 8.05 -10.14 -13.66
C ALA A 17 7.79 -8.63 -13.91
N PRO A 18 7.83 -8.17 -15.17
CA PRO A 18 7.56 -6.77 -15.51
C PRO A 18 6.14 -6.32 -15.14
N ALA A 19 5.15 -7.22 -15.21
CA ALA A 19 3.78 -6.94 -14.78
C ALA A 19 3.68 -6.59 -13.28
N LEU A 20 4.53 -7.19 -12.43
CA LEU A 20 4.57 -6.89 -11.00
C LEU A 20 5.15 -5.50 -10.75
N ARG A 21 6.23 -5.15 -11.47
CA ARG A 21 6.85 -3.82 -11.42
C ARG A 21 5.86 -2.73 -11.82
N LEU A 22 5.10 -2.95 -12.89
CA LEU A 22 4.08 -1.99 -13.33
C LEU A 22 3.00 -1.78 -12.27
N ARG A 23 2.55 -2.84 -11.59
CA ARG A 23 1.60 -2.74 -10.47
C ARG A 23 2.17 -1.94 -9.30
N ILE A 24 3.44 -2.15 -8.95
CA ILE A 24 4.10 -1.39 -7.88
C ILE A 24 4.20 0.09 -8.25
N VAL A 25 4.64 0.41 -9.47
CA VAL A 25 4.69 1.79 -9.95
C VAL A 25 3.30 2.42 -9.92
N GLY A 26 2.27 1.71 -10.41
CA GLY A 26 0.88 2.16 -10.35
C GLY A 26 0.39 2.41 -8.92
N ALA A 27 0.68 1.51 -7.98
CA ALA A 27 0.36 1.69 -6.57
C ALA A 27 1.08 2.91 -5.97
N MET A 28 2.36 3.12 -6.29
CA MET A 28 3.11 4.29 -5.85
C MET A 28 2.55 5.60 -6.40
N LEU A 29 2.11 5.62 -7.68
CA LEU A 29 1.43 6.78 -8.25
C LEU A 29 0.10 7.07 -7.54
N LEU A 30 -0.67 6.03 -7.20
CA LEU A 30 -1.90 6.18 -6.40
C LEU A 30 -1.62 6.73 -5.00
N VAL A 31 -0.52 6.31 -4.35
CA VAL A 31 -0.09 6.89 -3.06
C VAL A 31 0.15 8.37 -3.20
N VAL A 32 0.94 8.78 -4.19
CA VAL A 32 1.28 10.19 -4.41
C VAL A 32 0.02 10.98 -4.70
N ALA A 33 -0.87 10.50 -5.57
CA ALA A 33 -2.14 11.14 -5.86
C ALA A 33 -3.03 11.27 -4.62
N SER A 34 -3.20 10.19 -3.84
CA SER A 34 -3.95 10.20 -2.58
C SER A 34 -3.41 11.26 -1.62
N LYS A 35 -2.08 11.29 -1.44
CA LYS A 35 -1.43 12.25 -0.54
C LYS A 35 -1.54 13.68 -1.03
N LEU A 36 -1.45 13.94 -2.33
CA LEU A 36 -1.66 15.27 -2.88
C LEU A 36 -3.10 15.77 -2.61
N VAL A 37 -4.10 14.92 -2.84
CA VAL A 37 -5.51 15.27 -2.56
C VAL A 37 -5.77 15.45 -1.06
N GLN A 38 -5.19 14.59 -0.23
CA GLN A 38 -5.37 14.62 1.22
C GLN A 38 -4.67 15.82 1.88
N VAL A 39 -3.46 16.15 1.44
CA VAL A 39 -2.62 17.21 2.04
C VAL A 39 -2.93 18.58 1.46
N TYR A 40 -3.17 18.68 0.14
CA TYR A 40 -3.42 19.97 -0.52
C TYR A 40 -4.90 20.14 -0.90
N GLY A 41 -5.53 19.13 -1.50
CA GLY A 41 -6.91 19.27 -1.98
C GLY A 41 -7.91 19.63 -0.86
N ALA A 42 -7.98 18.79 0.17
CA ALA A 42 -8.97 18.97 1.24
C ALA A 42 -8.73 20.24 2.09
N PRO A 43 -7.51 20.52 2.61
CA PRO A 43 -7.31 21.69 3.47
C PRO A 43 -7.52 23.02 2.74
N PHE A 44 -7.06 23.15 1.49
CA PHE A 44 -7.23 24.40 0.74
C PHE A 44 -8.68 24.63 0.31
N ALA A 45 -9.43 23.57 -0.03
CA ALA A 45 -10.86 23.68 -0.30
C ALA A 45 -11.64 24.15 0.95
N LEU A 46 -11.32 23.58 2.12
CA LEU A 46 -11.92 23.99 3.38
C LEU A 46 -11.52 25.43 3.76
N GLN A 47 -10.24 25.79 3.62
CA GLN A 47 -9.76 27.12 3.89
C GLN A 47 -10.48 28.16 3.03
N GLY A 48 -10.56 27.93 1.70
CA GLY A 48 -11.25 28.85 0.80
C GLY A 48 -12.75 29.00 1.14
N ALA A 49 -13.40 27.94 1.61
CA ALA A 49 -14.79 28.02 2.07
C ALA A 49 -14.91 28.91 3.33
N ILE A 50 -14.00 28.74 4.30
CA ILE A 50 -13.96 29.54 5.54
C ILE A 50 -13.65 31.01 5.23
N ASP A 51 -12.64 31.27 4.41
CA ASP A 51 -12.23 32.62 4.02
C ASP A 51 -13.37 33.33 3.28
N GLY A 52 -14.08 32.62 2.40
CA GLY A 52 -15.26 33.14 1.69
C GLY A 52 -16.42 33.51 2.63
N MET A 53 -16.60 32.78 3.73
CA MET A 53 -17.60 33.12 4.76
C MET A 53 -17.18 34.30 5.63
N ALA A 54 -15.88 34.53 5.82
CA ALA A 54 -15.35 35.62 6.63
C ALA A 54 -15.20 36.96 5.86
N GLY A 55 -15.16 36.93 4.52
CA GLY A 55 -14.70 38.01 3.64
C GLY A 55 -15.62 39.23 3.36
N GLY A 56 -16.64 39.52 4.18
CA GLY A 56 -17.53 40.69 3.98
C GLY A 56 -18.81 40.37 3.18
N PRO A 57 -19.46 41.36 2.52
CA PRO A 57 -20.81 41.19 1.99
C PRO A 57 -20.93 40.04 0.97
N THR A 58 -21.83 39.10 1.24
CA THR A 58 -22.04 37.90 0.43
C THR A 58 -22.86 38.22 -0.83
N THR A 59 -22.20 38.17 -1.99
CA THR A 59 -22.90 38.15 -3.28
C THR A 59 -23.34 36.72 -3.62
N PRO A 60 -24.37 36.53 -4.46
CA PRO A 60 -24.79 35.19 -4.90
C PRO A 60 -23.63 34.37 -5.52
N SER A 61 -22.70 35.03 -6.20
CA SER A 61 -21.51 34.39 -6.76
C SER A 61 -20.57 33.83 -5.70
N VAL A 62 -20.33 34.57 -4.61
CA VAL A 62 -19.51 34.14 -3.47
C VAL A 62 -20.14 32.94 -2.78
N VAL A 63 -21.46 32.98 -2.56
CA VAL A 63 -22.20 31.85 -1.99
C VAL A 63 -22.04 30.60 -2.86
N SER A 64 -22.18 30.72 -4.18
CA SER A 64 -22.02 29.58 -5.08
C SER A 64 -20.60 28.98 -5.04
N LEU A 65 -19.56 29.82 -4.92
CA LEU A 65 -18.18 29.39 -4.79
C LEU A 65 -17.94 28.65 -3.47
N ILE A 66 -18.48 29.17 -2.36
CA ILE A 66 -18.38 28.51 -1.03
C ILE A 66 -19.00 27.11 -1.10
N PHE A 67 -20.20 26.97 -1.67
CA PHE A 67 -20.84 25.66 -1.85
C PHE A 67 -19.98 24.71 -2.69
N LEU A 68 -19.41 25.20 -3.79
CA LEU A 68 -18.51 24.40 -4.63
C LEU A 68 -17.26 23.95 -3.86
N LEU A 69 -16.69 24.83 -3.03
CA LEU A 69 -15.52 24.52 -2.20
C LEU A 69 -15.84 23.50 -1.08
N VAL A 70 -17.01 23.60 -0.46
CA VAL A 70 -17.48 22.60 0.53
C VAL A 70 -17.69 21.23 -0.14
N ILE A 71 -18.32 21.21 -1.32
CA ILE A 71 -18.46 19.98 -2.12
C ILE A 71 -17.08 19.44 -2.51
N GLY A 72 -16.16 20.32 -2.92
CA GLY A 72 -14.78 19.98 -3.24
C GLY A 72 -14.03 19.37 -2.06
N TYR A 73 -14.21 19.90 -0.85
CA TYR A 73 -13.66 19.32 0.39
C TYR A 73 -14.19 17.89 0.63
N ALA A 74 -15.50 17.69 0.54
CA ALA A 74 -16.11 16.38 0.71
C ALA A 74 -15.62 15.38 -0.37
N ALA A 75 -15.54 15.83 -1.62
CA ALA A 75 -15.01 15.04 -2.73
C ALA A 75 -13.54 14.69 -2.54
N ALA A 76 -12.70 15.62 -2.04
CA ALA A 76 -11.30 15.35 -1.74
C ALA A 76 -11.13 14.34 -0.60
N ARG A 77 -11.94 14.45 0.46
CA ARG A 77 -11.97 13.46 1.56
C ARG A 77 -12.35 12.07 1.06
N PHE A 78 -13.43 11.98 0.30
CA PHE A 78 -13.88 10.72 -0.29
C PHE A 78 -12.82 10.15 -1.26
N GLY A 79 -12.29 10.99 -2.15
CA GLY A 79 -11.27 10.62 -3.12
C GLY A 79 -10.00 10.08 -2.46
N SER A 80 -9.54 10.68 -1.35
CA SER A 80 -8.41 10.16 -0.58
C SER A 80 -8.67 8.74 -0.08
N VAL A 81 -9.85 8.46 0.47
CA VAL A 81 -10.22 7.10 0.92
C VAL A 81 -10.28 6.14 -0.27
N VAL A 82 -10.84 6.56 -1.40
CA VAL A 82 -10.89 5.74 -2.62
C VAL A 82 -9.50 5.41 -3.13
N PHE A 83 -8.59 6.38 -3.23
CA PHE A 83 -7.22 6.15 -3.68
C PHE A 83 -6.44 5.25 -2.73
N ASP A 84 -6.61 5.42 -1.41
CA ASP A 84 -5.98 4.54 -0.42
C ASP A 84 -6.48 3.09 -0.56
N ASN A 85 -7.78 2.88 -0.72
CA ASN A 85 -8.34 1.54 -0.93
C ASN A 85 -7.91 0.93 -2.27
N LEU A 86 -7.90 1.73 -3.35
CA LEU A 86 -7.47 1.26 -4.66
C LEU A 86 -6.00 0.86 -4.66
N ARG A 87 -5.14 1.67 -4.03
CA ARG A 87 -3.73 1.33 -3.80
C ARG A 87 -3.62 0.01 -3.05
N ASN A 88 -4.35 -0.17 -1.95
CA ASN A 88 -4.29 -1.40 -1.16
C ASN A 88 -4.72 -2.61 -2.00
N ALA A 89 -5.80 -2.50 -2.78
CA ALA A 89 -6.26 -3.56 -3.67
C ALA A 89 -5.24 -3.90 -4.78
N VAL A 90 -4.57 -2.89 -5.35
CA VAL A 90 -3.50 -3.10 -6.34
C VAL A 90 -2.28 -3.77 -5.70
N PHE A 91 -1.91 -3.34 -4.49
CA PHE A 91 -0.75 -3.84 -3.76
C PHE A 91 -0.96 -5.24 -3.18
N GLU A 92 -2.21 -5.63 -2.89
CA GLU A 92 -2.56 -6.98 -2.42
C GLU A 92 -1.98 -8.06 -3.30
N ARG A 93 -2.12 -7.91 -4.63
CA ARG A 93 -1.57 -8.90 -5.56
C ARG A 93 -0.05 -8.98 -5.47
N VAL A 94 0.61 -7.85 -5.21
CA VAL A 94 2.07 -7.80 -5.07
C VAL A 94 2.51 -8.56 -3.81
N GLY A 95 1.84 -8.33 -2.68
CA GLY A 95 2.13 -9.03 -1.44
C GLY A 95 1.91 -10.55 -1.55
N GLN A 96 0.78 -10.96 -2.13
CA GLN A 96 0.48 -12.38 -2.35
C GLN A 96 1.51 -13.06 -3.27
N ASP A 97 1.92 -12.42 -4.36
CA ASP A 97 2.94 -12.96 -5.25
C ASP A 97 4.32 -13.07 -4.58
N ALA A 98 4.71 -12.07 -3.79
CA ALA A 98 5.96 -12.08 -3.04
C ALA A 98 5.97 -13.22 -1.99
N THR A 99 4.88 -13.37 -1.23
CA THR A 99 4.70 -14.46 -0.26
C THR A 99 4.73 -15.83 -0.94
N ARG A 100 4.04 -15.99 -2.07
CA ARG A 100 4.06 -17.24 -2.86
C ARG A 100 5.48 -17.59 -3.31
N ARG A 101 6.23 -16.63 -3.86
CA ARG A 101 7.60 -16.84 -4.35
C ARG A 101 8.55 -17.24 -3.22
N LEU A 102 8.45 -16.58 -2.06
CA LEU A 102 9.25 -16.94 -0.90
C LEU A 102 8.90 -18.34 -0.40
N ALA A 103 7.61 -18.63 -0.20
CA ALA A 103 7.16 -19.95 0.28
C ALA A 103 7.63 -21.07 -0.67
N ALA A 104 7.52 -20.86 -1.98
CA ALA A 104 8.03 -21.80 -2.99
C ALA A 104 9.57 -21.94 -2.97
N GLY A 105 10.30 -20.85 -2.71
CA GLY A 105 11.75 -20.88 -2.53
C GLY A 105 12.17 -21.69 -1.31
N VAL A 106 11.53 -21.44 -0.16
CA VAL A 106 11.78 -22.17 1.08
C VAL A 106 11.40 -23.64 0.94
N PHE A 107 10.24 -23.94 0.33
CA PHE A 107 9.80 -25.31 0.10
C PHE A 107 10.80 -26.11 -0.76
N ARG A 108 11.26 -25.52 -1.87
CA ARG A 108 12.30 -26.14 -2.72
C ARG A 108 13.60 -26.35 -1.97
N HIS A 109 14.05 -25.36 -1.20
CA HIS A 109 15.27 -25.48 -0.40
C HIS A 109 15.15 -26.61 0.63
N LEU A 110 14.02 -26.70 1.33
CA LEU A 110 13.77 -27.77 2.29
C LEU A 110 13.82 -29.16 1.63
N HIS A 111 13.28 -29.32 0.41
CA HIS A 111 13.34 -30.61 -0.32
C HIS A 111 14.76 -31.01 -0.77
N GLN A 112 15.69 -30.06 -0.85
CA GLN A 112 17.08 -30.30 -1.25
C GLN A 112 17.99 -30.63 -0.05
N LEU A 113 17.46 -30.56 1.17
CA LEU A 113 18.24 -30.87 2.36
C LEU A 113 18.40 -32.39 2.54
N SER A 114 19.48 -32.77 3.23
CA SER A 114 19.79 -34.18 3.48
C SER A 114 18.68 -34.91 4.25
N LEU A 115 18.52 -36.21 4.03
CA LEU A 115 17.61 -37.05 4.80
C LEU A 115 17.84 -36.93 6.32
N ARG A 116 19.11 -36.79 6.75
CA ARG A 116 19.48 -36.53 8.15
C ARG A 116 18.76 -35.30 8.72
N PHE A 117 18.73 -34.19 7.98
CA PHE A 117 18.01 -32.98 8.40
C PHE A 117 16.52 -33.26 8.61
N HIS A 118 15.90 -34.04 7.71
CA HIS A 118 14.48 -34.39 7.81
C HIS A 118 14.18 -35.34 8.98
N LEU A 119 15.11 -36.21 9.36
CA LEU A 119 14.97 -37.12 10.50
C LEU A 119 15.24 -36.43 11.85
N GLU A 120 16.16 -35.46 11.91
CA GLU A 120 16.55 -34.76 13.14
C GLU A 120 15.61 -33.59 13.50
N ARG A 121 14.83 -33.06 12.55
CA ARG A 121 13.96 -31.91 12.77
C ARG A 121 12.50 -32.31 12.77
N ARG A 122 11.75 -31.79 13.75
CA ARG A 122 10.28 -31.93 13.78
C ARG A 122 9.67 -31.13 12.62
N THR A 123 9.04 -31.80 11.66
CA THR A 123 8.39 -31.17 10.50
C THR A 123 7.47 -30.01 10.90
N GLY A 124 6.66 -30.18 11.95
CA GLY A 124 5.79 -29.11 12.45
C GLY A 124 6.52 -27.87 12.98
N ALA A 125 7.72 -28.03 13.55
CA ALA A 125 8.54 -26.90 13.98
C ALA A 125 9.10 -26.11 12.79
N VAL A 126 9.48 -26.81 11.71
CA VAL A 126 9.93 -26.19 10.45
C VAL A 126 8.77 -25.45 9.80
N THR A 127 7.61 -26.09 9.63
CA THR A 127 6.40 -25.44 9.08
C THR A 127 6.04 -24.17 9.85
N LYS A 128 6.05 -24.23 11.19
CA LYS A 128 5.74 -23.07 12.04
C LYS A 128 6.77 -21.93 11.92
N VAL A 129 8.03 -22.22 11.59
CA VAL A 129 9.03 -21.19 11.29
C VAL A 129 8.73 -20.55 9.93
N VAL A 130 8.36 -21.34 8.93
CA VAL A 130 7.99 -20.84 7.60
C VAL A 130 6.74 -19.95 7.68
N GLU A 131 5.68 -20.41 8.36
CA GLU A 131 4.45 -19.64 8.58
C GLU A 131 4.70 -18.32 9.32
N ARG A 132 5.57 -18.33 10.34
CA ARG A 132 5.96 -17.08 11.02
C ARG A 132 6.74 -16.16 10.10
N GLY A 133 7.61 -16.71 9.25
CA GLY A 133 8.36 -15.94 8.25
C GLY A 133 7.45 -15.28 7.23
N THR A 134 6.50 -16.03 6.65
CA THR A 134 5.54 -15.48 5.69
C THR A 134 4.58 -14.48 6.32
N LYS A 135 4.09 -14.75 7.55
CA LYS A 135 3.25 -13.80 8.28
C LYS A 135 3.98 -12.52 8.66
N SER A 136 5.27 -12.61 9.02
CA SER A 136 6.09 -11.43 9.28
C SER A 136 6.28 -10.55 8.04
N ILE A 137 6.23 -11.14 6.85
CA ILE A 137 6.30 -10.40 5.59
C ILE A 137 4.99 -9.70 5.31
N ASP A 138 3.88 -10.39 5.49
CA ASP A 138 2.55 -9.82 5.38
C ASP A 138 2.42 -8.57 6.28
N THR A 139 2.80 -8.69 7.56
CA THR A 139 2.82 -7.55 8.50
C THR A 139 3.83 -6.44 8.16
N MET A 140 4.83 -6.70 7.32
CA MET A 140 5.75 -5.63 6.85
C MET A 140 5.19 -4.89 5.63
N LEU A 141 4.24 -5.48 4.90
CA LEU A 141 3.67 -4.94 3.67
C LEU A 141 2.40 -4.12 3.92
N TYR A 142 1.67 -4.40 5.01
CA TYR A 142 0.46 -3.71 5.46
C TYR A 142 0.71 -2.98 6.78
#